data_AF-A0A7X7XJZ6-F1
#
_entry.id   AF-A0A7X7XJZ6-F1
#
_cell.length_a   1.000
_cell.length_b   1.000
_cell.length_c   1.000
_cell.angle_alpha   90.00
_cell.angle_beta   90.00
_cell.angle_gamma   90.00
#
_symmetry.space_group_name_H-M   'P 1'
#
loop_
_entity.id
_entity.type
_entity.pdbx_description
1 polymer ?
#
loop_
_entity_poly.entity_id
_entity_poly.type
_entity_poly.pdbx_seq_one_letter_code
_entity_poly.pdbx_strand_id
1 'polypeptide(L)'
;MTDTKTGEQSIRRAARQAAIAAQAKRRAQTAERDKRVDAAAITLIVALRERDALEHRAGTAIQAMLTEGLTLPDVVAWTAGETTLKEATRLADLAPRQDRP
;
A
#
# COMPACT_ATOMS: atom_id res chain seq x y z
N MET A 1 -21.07 -35.80 50.65
CA MET A 1 -21.78 -35.03 49.60
C MET A 1 -21.23 -33.61 49.37
N THR A 2 -20.23 -33.14 50.14
CA THR A 2 -19.62 -31.80 49.97
C THR A 2 -18.47 -31.77 48.95
N ASP A 3 -17.70 -32.85 48.84
CA ASP A 3 -16.54 -32.96 47.93
C ASP A 3 -16.89 -32.78 46.44
N THR A 4 -17.97 -33.39 45.98
CA THR A 4 -18.41 -33.34 44.57
C THR A 4 -18.77 -31.92 44.13
N LYS A 5 -19.41 -31.14 45.01
CA LYS A 5 -19.86 -29.77 44.75
C LYS A 5 -18.67 -28.79 44.69
N THR A 6 -17.64 -29.03 45.50
CA THR A 6 -16.38 -28.26 45.49
C THR A 6 -15.55 -28.57 44.23
N GLY A 7 -15.50 -29.84 43.81
CA GLY A 7 -14.84 -30.27 42.57
C GLY A 7 -15.48 -29.64 41.32
N GLU A 8 -16.80 -29.68 41.20
CA GLU A 8 -17.54 -29.06 40.09
C GLU A 8 -17.33 -27.53 40.01
N GLN A 9 -17.30 -26.85 41.15
CA GLN A 9 -16.99 -25.42 41.21
C GLN A 9 -15.56 -25.11 40.76
N SER A 10 -14.59 -25.96 41.13
CA SER A 10 -13.20 -25.84 40.70
C SER A 10 -13.06 -26.01 39.17
N ILE A 11 -13.70 -27.03 38.60
CA ILE A 11 -13.71 -27.29 37.15
C ILE A 11 -14.31 -26.11 36.39
N ARG A 12 -15.44 -25.55 36.86
CA ARG A 12 -16.09 -24.40 36.21
C ARG A 12 -15.21 -23.15 36.23
N ARG A 13 -14.48 -22.89 37.32
CA ARG A 13 -13.55 -21.76 37.42
C ARG A 13 -12.36 -21.94 36.47
N ALA A 14 -11.77 -23.14 36.42
CA ALA A 14 -10.68 -23.44 35.50
C ALA A 14 -11.11 -23.30 34.03
N ALA A 15 -12.29 -23.82 33.67
CA ALA A 15 -12.86 -23.67 32.33
C ALA A 15 -13.10 -22.20 31.96
N ARG A 16 -13.64 -21.40 32.88
CA ARG A 16 -13.84 -19.95 32.67
C ARG A 16 -12.51 -19.22 32.48
N GLN A 17 -11.50 -19.52 33.29
CA GLN A 17 -10.18 -18.91 33.18
C GLN A 17 -9.51 -19.27 31.84
N ALA A 18 -9.60 -20.53 31.42
CA ALA A 18 -9.09 -20.98 30.12
C ALA A 18 -9.80 -20.28 28.96
N ALA A 19 -11.12 -20.12 29.03
CA ALA A 19 -11.90 -19.41 28.02
C ALA A 19 -11.51 -17.92 27.93
N ILE A 20 -11.32 -17.23 29.06
CA ILE A 20 -10.87 -15.83 29.11
C ILE A 20 -9.46 -15.71 28.52
N ALA A 21 -8.53 -16.58 28.90
CA ALA A 21 -7.17 -16.58 28.36
C ALA A 21 -7.15 -16.80 26.84
N ALA A 22 -7.95 -17.73 26.34
CA ALA A 22 -8.08 -17.97 24.90
C ALA A 22 -8.65 -16.77 24.16
N GLN A 23 -9.65 -16.08 24.75
CA GLN A 23 -10.21 -14.85 24.18
C GLN A 23 -9.20 -13.71 24.18
N ALA A 24 -8.45 -13.52 25.26
CA ALA A 24 -7.39 -12.51 25.35
C ALA A 24 -6.30 -12.77 24.31
N LYS A 25 -5.87 -14.03 24.14
CA LYS A 25 -4.90 -14.42 23.10
C LYS A 25 -5.39 -14.10 21.70
N ARG A 26 -6.64 -14.44 21.37
CA ARG A 26 -7.24 -14.11 20.06
C ARG A 26 -7.27 -12.60 19.82
N ARG A 27 -7.70 -11.82 20.82
CA ARG A 27 -7.72 -10.35 20.73
C ARG A 27 -6.33 -9.75 20.53
N ALA A 28 -5.32 -10.25 21.26
CA ALA A 28 -3.94 -9.81 21.10
C ALA A 28 -3.40 -10.14 19.70
N GLN A 29 -3.70 -11.34 19.18
CA GLN A 29 -3.31 -11.73 17.83
C GLN A 29 -3.98 -10.88 16.75
N THR A 30 -5.27 -10.57 16.90
CA THR A 30 -5.97 -9.65 16.01
C THR A 30 -5.36 -8.26 16.06
N ALA A 31 -5.15 -7.69 17.25
CA ALA A 31 -4.55 -6.36 17.41
C ALA A 31 -3.14 -6.28 16.79
N GLU A 32 -2.32 -7.33 16.92
CA GLU A 32 -1.00 -7.38 16.31
C GLU A 32 -1.06 -7.54 14.78
N ARG A 33 -2.06 -8.26 14.27
CA ARG A 33 -2.32 -8.29 12.82
C ARG A 33 -2.73 -6.91 12.32
N ASP A 34 -3.66 -6.25 13.01
CA ASP A 34 -4.18 -4.94 12.60
C ASP A 34 -3.04 -3.91 12.58
N LYS A 35 -2.20 -3.85 13.61
CA LYS A 35 -1.00 -3.00 13.63
C LYS A 35 -0.07 -3.23 12.44
N ARG A 36 0.19 -4.49 12.08
CA ARG A 36 1.04 -4.82 10.92
C ARG A 36 0.39 -4.43 9.60
N VAL A 37 -0.92 -4.58 9.49
CA VAL A 37 -1.69 -4.16 8.30
C VAL A 37 -1.69 -2.63 8.19
N ASP A 38 -1.92 -1.91 9.28
CA ASP A 38 -1.90 -0.45 9.32
C ASP A 38 -0.53 0.10 8.91
N ALA A 39 0.55 -0.47 9.46
CA ALA A 39 1.91 -0.09 9.08
C ALA A 39 2.18 -0.35 7.57
N ALA A 40 1.76 -1.50 7.06
CA ALA A 40 1.89 -1.81 5.63
C ALA A 40 1.05 -0.86 4.76
N ALA A 41 -0.15 -0.49 5.20
CA ALA A 41 -1.01 0.45 4.49
C ALA A 41 -0.40 1.85 4.41
N ILE A 42 0.18 2.35 5.50
CA ILE A 42 0.89 3.64 5.51
C ILE A 42 2.07 3.60 4.53
N THR A 43 2.90 2.56 4.60
CA THR A 43 4.03 2.38 3.67
C THR A 43 3.57 2.35 2.22
N LEU A 44 2.48 1.64 1.91
CA LEU A 44 1.92 1.59 0.56
C LEU A 44 1.45 2.98 0.10
N ILE A 45 0.74 3.73 0.94
CA ILE A 45 0.27 5.07 0.59
C ILE A 45 1.44 6.00 0.28
N VAL A 46 2.49 5.99 1.11
CA VAL A 46 3.69 6.80 0.88
C VAL A 46 4.36 6.41 -0.44
N ALA A 47 4.62 5.12 -0.65
CA ALA A 47 5.25 4.62 -1.88
C ALA A 47 4.45 4.97 -3.14
N LEU A 48 3.11 4.93 -3.07
CA LEU A 48 2.25 5.37 -4.17
C LEU A 48 2.42 6.85 -4.47
N ARG A 49 2.48 7.71 -3.45
CA ARG A 49 2.69 9.15 -3.64
C ARG A 49 4.07 9.47 -4.22
N GLU A 50 5.10 8.78 -3.77
CA GLU A 50 6.45 8.91 -4.33
C GLU A 50 6.50 8.47 -5.79
N ARG A 51 5.88 7.31 -6.11
CA ARG A 51 5.75 6.83 -7.49
C ARG A 51 5.03 7.87 -8.36
N ASP A 52 3.89 8.38 -7.91
CA ASP A 52 3.13 9.38 -8.66
C ASP A 52 4.00 10.62 -8.93
N ALA A 53 4.77 11.11 -7.94
CA ALA A 53 5.68 12.23 -8.14
C ALA A 53 6.78 11.96 -9.18
N LEU A 54 7.33 10.74 -9.19
CA LEU A 54 8.30 10.31 -10.21
C LEU A 54 7.67 10.24 -11.60
N GLU A 55 6.46 9.72 -11.72
CA GLU A 55 5.73 9.67 -12.99
C GLU A 55 5.44 11.08 -13.56
N HIS A 56 5.03 12.03 -12.71
CA HIS A 56 4.83 13.42 -13.14
C HIS A 56 6.14 14.07 -13.59
N ARG A 57 7.26 13.76 -12.93
CA ARG A 57 8.59 14.24 -13.35
C ARG A 57 8.98 13.67 -14.70
N ALA A 58 8.74 12.38 -14.93
CA ALA A 58 8.97 11.75 -16.23
C ALA A 58 8.08 12.38 -17.31
N GLY A 59 6.80 12.61 -17.04
CA GLY A 59 5.89 13.32 -17.93
C GLY A 59 6.38 14.73 -18.28
N THR A 60 6.89 15.47 -17.30
CA THR A 60 7.46 16.81 -17.52
C THR A 60 8.68 16.76 -18.44
N ALA A 61 9.57 15.76 -18.27
CA ALA A 61 10.72 15.58 -19.15
C ALA A 61 10.27 15.25 -20.59
N ILE A 62 9.25 14.41 -20.75
CA ILE A 62 8.67 14.12 -22.07
C ILE A 62 8.10 15.40 -22.70
N GLN A 63 7.32 16.20 -21.96
CA GLN A 63 6.79 17.47 -22.48
C GLN A 63 7.89 18.46 -22.89
N ALA A 64 9.02 18.50 -22.17
CA ALA A 64 10.17 19.29 -22.58
C ALA A 64 10.72 18.81 -23.92
N MET A 65 10.90 17.51 -24.12
CA MET A 65 11.32 16.94 -25.41
C MET A 65 10.33 17.27 -26.54
N LEU A 66 9.02 17.18 -26.28
CA LEU A 66 7.99 17.55 -27.25
C LEU A 66 8.03 19.04 -27.61
N THR A 67 8.37 19.91 -26.65
CA THR A 67 8.53 21.36 -26.87
C THR A 67 9.73 21.67 -27.77
N GLU A 68 10.77 20.85 -27.74
CA GLU A 68 11.91 20.89 -28.68
C GLU A 68 11.54 20.35 -30.09
N GLY A 69 10.28 19.97 -30.32
CA GLY A 69 9.77 19.55 -31.63
C GLY A 69 9.84 18.03 -31.87
N LEU A 70 10.20 17.24 -30.87
CA LEU A 70 10.20 15.78 -30.98
C LEU A 70 8.76 15.24 -30.97
N THR A 71 8.55 14.13 -31.65
CA THR A 71 7.33 13.32 -31.53
C THR A 71 7.47 12.25 -30.45
N LEU A 72 6.37 11.64 -30.01
CA LEU A 72 6.43 10.53 -29.03
C LEU A 72 7.27 9.32 -29.53
N PRO A 73 7.20 8.91 -30.82
CA PRO A 73 8.15 7.94 -31.36
C PRO A 73 9.62 8.38 -31.27
N ASP A 74 9.92 9.67 -31.46
CA ASP A 74 11.28 10.19 -31.31
C ASP A 74 11.75 10.09 -29.85
N VAL A 75 10.88 10.38 -28.89
CA VAL A 75 11.19 10.22 -27.45
C VAL A 75 11.60 8.76 -27.16
N VAL A 76 10.84 7.79 -27.66
CA VAL A 76 11.20 6.36 -27.51
C VAL A 76 12.57 6.07 -28.10
N ALA A 77 12.86 6.56 -29.31
CA ALA A 77 14.16 6.37 -29.95
C ALA A 77 15.30 7.04 -29.16
N TRP A 78 15.10 8.27 -28.66
CA TRP A 78 16.09 9.02 -27.88
C TRP A 78 16.38 8.40 -26.50
N THR A 79 15.40 7.73 -25.91
CA THR A 79 15.59 6.94 -24.68
C THR A 79 16.17 5.55 -24.94
N ALA A 80 16.59 5.24 -26.17
CA ALA A 80 17.09 3.93 -26.59
C ALA A 80 16.13 2.77 -26.28
N GLY A 81 14.82 3.04 -26.23
CA GLY A 81 13.80 2.03 -25.93
C GLY A 81 13.59 1.72 -24.45
N GLU A 82 14.22 2.45 -23.52
CA GLU A 82 13.97 2.33 -22.07
C GLU A 82 12.52 2.73 -21.70
N THR A 83 11.81 3.40 -22.60
CA THR A 83 10.35 3.58 -22.51
C THR A 83 9.66 3.11 -23.77
N THR A 84 8.48 2.53 -23.62
CA THR A 84 7.63 2.17 -24.76
C THR A 84 6.78 3.35 -25.23
N LEU A 85 6.30 3.32 -26.47
CA LEU A 85 5.37 4.34 -26.97
C LEU A 85 4.13 4.48 -26.09
N LYS A 86 3.60 3.35 -25.58
CA LYS A 86 2.45 3.33 -24.68
C LYS A 86 2.75 4.05 -23.36
N GLU A 87 3.91 3.82 -22.77
CA GLU A 87 4.32 4.47 -21.53
C GLU A 87 4.62 5.95 -21.74
N ALA A 88 5.33 6.30 -22.82
CA ALA A 88 5.61 7.68 -23.18
C ALA A 88 4.32 8.49 -23.34
N THR A 89 3.32 7.95 -24.05
CA THR A 89 1.99 8.59 -24.18
C THR A 89 1.35 8.77 -22.81
N ARG A 90 1.25 7.71 -22.01
CA ARG A 90 0.61 7.77 -20.69
C ARG A 90 1.29 8.79 -19.78
N LEU A 91 2.63 8.81 -19.74
CA LEU A 91 3.40 9.73 -18.90
C LEU A 91 3.29 11.17 -19.40
N ALA A 92 3.28 11.40 -20.72
CA ALA A 92 3.07 12.73 -21.29
C ALA A 92 1.72 13.33 -20.87
N ASP A 93 0.68 12.50 -20.77
CA ASP A 93 -0.67 12.91 -20.33
C ASP A 93 -0.74 13.24 -18.82
N LEU A 94 0.19 12.73 -18.02
CA LEU A 94 0.28 13.04 -16.57
C LEU A 94 0.95 14.37 -16.28
N ALA A 95 1.70 14.92 -17.24
CA ALA A 95 2.26 16.25 -17.05
C ALA A 95 1.11 17.24 -16.85
N PRO A 96 1.18 18.14 -15.86
CA PRO A 96 0.19 19.19 -15.73
C PRO A 96 0.13 19.91 -17.07
N ARG A 97 -1.06 19.94 -17.70
CA ARG A 97 -1.31 20.74 -18.89
C ARG A 97 -0.87 22.16 -18.52
N GLN A 98 0.29 22.56 -19.00
CA GLN A 98 0.77 23.92 -18.89
C GLN A 98 -0.28 24.72 -19.66
N ASP A 99 -1.19 25.37 -18.95
CA ASP A 99 -2.13 26.31 -19.54
C ASP A 99 -1.26 27.36 -20.20
N ARG A 100 -1.17 27.29 -21.52
CA ARG A 100 -0.43 28.25 -22.33
C ARG A 100 -1.22 29.57 -22.23
N PRO A 101 -0.55 30.72 -21.97
CA PRO A 101 -1.23 32.00 -21.80
C PRO A 101 -2.08 32.39 -23.02
#